data_AF-A0ABD3GPV1-F1
#
_entry.id   AF-A0ABD3GPV1-F1
#
_cell.length_a   1.000
_cell.length_b   1.000
_cell.length_c   1.000
_cell.angle_alpha   90.00
_cell.angle_beta   90.00
_cell.angle_gamma   90.00
#
_symmetry.space_group_name_H-M   'P 1'
#
loop_
_entity.id
_entity.type
_entity.pdbx_description
1 polymer ?
#
loop_
_entity_poly.entity_id
_entity_poly.type
_entity_poly.pdbx_seq_one_letter_code
_entity_poly.pdbx_strand_id
1 'polypeptide(L)'
;MQGAGNGLEDNGVAGKLSRGSEKKLKPDRGDGKDTMWGALGRARRSMICLPHPAAVCANVRCRIATPVSQVQPVSYKEQVDFVDWLKERGQRDAYASTTVGISAHGRTLFATRPIQAGERVLRVSRDLLITPDKLPAEVMRMLPQDVSEWARLALFLLAEQHKGQNSTWSPYISCLPPLGSVHSTVFWKKEELELVRHSSLHRETVQRKAIIGAEYNAVQSVLQKCPHLFGHRITQTDFKHAYATVCSRAWGIEALQTLALVPFVDFFNHESYCQALLSYDEEHGYAEVIADRDYAVGSQVMLSYGRLPNSILALDFGFTLSDNPHDQVEVWMGISRRDELRKLKLQLLHAHDMPTFLHADGSDSGGSGFNIRLVKSAIGRGKGIPHTLRAFARVMCVDNAQELNEMAAEAARHDGRLARRPLKDKNREAQAMSLLLARLESMTQQRHSSLLTLRLVETCRGKNMSASSPVTVHVKMAGDVVSGEMRVLRSAIAWLRNHCSPSTVLT
;
A
#
# COMPACT_ATOMS: atom_id res chain seq x y z
N MET A 1 82.52 3.31 -9.22
CA MET A 1 83.39 2.81 -10.30
C MET A 1 82.51 2.22 -11.38
N GLN A 2 82.63 2.73 -12.62
CA GLN A 2 82.39 2.11 -13.93
C GLN A 2 81.05 1.36 -14.13
N GLY A 3 80.17 1.77 -15.05
CA GLY A 3 80.36 1.76 -16.51
C GLY A 3 80.24 0.31 -17.00
N ALA A 4 79.41 -0.11 -17.96
CA ALA A 4 78.95 0.41 -19.25
C ALA A 4 77.68 -0.41 -19.62
N GLY A 5 76.76 -0.04 -20.51
CA GLY A 5 76.90 0.60 -21.82
C GLY A 5 76.73 -0.45 -22.92
N ASN A 6 75.62 -0.35 -23.67
CA ASN A 6 75.27 -0.87 -25.03
C ASN A 6 73.77 -1.23 -25.02
N GLY A 7 72.85 -0.56 -25.72
CA GLY A 7 72.94 0.23 -26.94
C GLY A 7 72.57 -0.64 -28.13
N LEU A 8 71.32 -0.56 -28.60
CA LEU A 8 70.91 -0.60 -30.01
C LEU A 8 69.39 -0.36 -30.16
N GLU A 9 69.09 0.68 -30.94
CA GLU A 9 67.82 1.09 -31.57
C GLU A 9 67.37 -0.02 -32.57
N ASP A 10 66.15 -0.14 -33.11
CA ASP A 10 65.15 0.86 -33.48
C ASP A 10 63.84 0.14 -33.93
N ASN A 11 62.76 0.92 -33.99
CA ASN A 11 61.53 0.77 -34.79
C ASN A 11 60.36 -0.15 -34.36
N GLY A 12 59.20 0.52 -34.10
CA GLY A 12 57.99 0.19 -34.88
C GLY A 12 56.70 -0.18 -34.15
N VAL A 13 56.18 0.72 -33.32
CA VAL A 13 54.75 1.10 -33.15
C VAL A 13 53.64 0.07 -33.53
N ALA A 14 52.90 -0.41 -32.53
CA ALA A 14 51.44 -0.24 -32.34
C ALA A 14 50.76 -1.46 -31.67
N GLY A 15 50.18 -1.25 -30.49
CA GLY A 15 49.28 -2.22 -29.88
C GLY A 15 48.89 -1.86 -28.45
N LYS A 16 47.98 -0.89 -28.29
CA LYS A 16 47.35 -0.58 -27.00
C LYS A 16 46.58 -1.81 -26.50
N LEU A 17 47.09 -2.48 -25.47
CA LEU A 17 46.32 -3.40 -24.62
C LEU A 17 46.12 -2.75 -23.25
N SER A 18 44.86 -2.46 -22.97
CA SER A 18 44.33 -1.90 -21.74
C SER A 18 44.60 -2.82 -20.55
N ARG A 19 45.25 -2.27 -19.50
CA ARG A 19 45.38 -2.89 -18.18
C ARG A 19 44.00 -3.16 -17.59
N GLY A 20 43.76 -4.43 -17.23
CA GLY A 20 42.61 -4.86 -16.47
C GLY A 20 42.58 -4.22 -15.09
N SER A 21 41.45 -3.59 -14.76
CA SER A 21 41.13 -3.16 -13.40
C SER A 21 40.49 -4.33 -12.65
N GLU A 22 41.21 -4.85 -11.66
CA GLU A 22 40.71 -5.77 -10.65
C GLU A 22 39.47 -5.18 -9.96
N LYS A 23 38.30 -5.76 -10.23
CA LYS A 23 37.12 -5.53 -9.40
C LYS A 23 37.26 -6.36 -8.12
N LYS A 24 37.59 -5.70 -7.01
CA LYS A 24 37.42 -6.23 -5.65
C LYS A 24 36.00 -6.76 -5.48
N LEU A 25 35.87 -8.07 -5.32
CA LEU A 25 34.65 -8.71 -4.83
C LEU A 25 34.32 -8.12 -3.44
N LYS A 26 33.13 -7.53 -3.30
CA LYS A 26 32.53 -7.30 -1.99
C LYS A 26 32.05 -8.64 -1.44
N PRO A 27 32.26 -8.93 -0.14
CA PRO A 27 31.83 -10.18 0.44
C PRO A 27 30.30 -10.25 0.50
N ASP A 28 29.84 -11.44 0.16
CA ASP A 28 28.47 -11.94 0.20
C ASP A 28 27.83 -11.66 1.57
N ARG A 29 26.75 -10.86 1.59
CA ARG A 29 25.92 -10.71 2.79
C ARG A 29 24.94 -11.87 2.78
N GLY A 30 25.28 -12.90 3.55
CA GLY A 30 24.49 -14.10 3.71
C GLY A 30 23.01 -13.83 4.04
N ASP A 31 22.17 -14.52 3.28
CA ASP A 31 20.84 -15.02 3.59
C ASP A 31 20.22 -14.56 4.91
N GLY A 32 19.55 -13.42 4.84
CA GLY A 32 18.42 -13.15 5.73
C GLY A 32 17.32 -14.15 5.38
N LYS A 33 17.08 -15.12 6.27
CA LYS A 33 15.93 -16.03 6.21
C LYS A 33 14.69 -15.25 5.79
N ASP A 34 14.17 -15.55 4.60
CA ASP A 34 12.84 -15.16 4.15
C ASP A 34 11.81 -15.80 5.09
N THR A 35 11.59 -15.17 6.24
CA THR A 35 10.44 -15.47 7.07
C THR A 35 9.19 -15.09 6.28
N MET A 36 8.10 -15.83 6.50
CA MET A 36 6.76 -15.57 5.97
C MET A 36 6.34 -14.08 6.07
N TRP A 37 6.96 -13.31 6.96
CA TRP A 37 6.79 -11.88 7.19
C TRP A 37 7.54 -10.97 6.20
N GLY A 38 8.73 -11.36 5.71
CA GLY A 38 9.55 -10.57 4.79
C GLY A 38 8.96 -10.45 3.39
N ALA A 39 8.35 -11.52 2.88
CA ALA A 39 7.64 -11.51 1.59
C ALA A 39 6.33 -10.71 1.63
N LEU A 40 5.68 -10.60 2.80
CA LEU A 40 4.50 -9.76 3.01
C LEU A 40 4.85 -8.28 3.23
N GLY A 41 6.09 -7.96 3.67
CA GLY A 41 6.53 -6.60 3.96
C GLY A 41 6.80 -5.73 2.72
N ARG A 42 7.29 -6.31 1.62
CA ARG A 42 7.70 -5.53 0.42
C ARG A 42 6.55 -4.84 -0.33
N ALA A 43 5.30 -5.28 -0.12
CA ALA A 43 4.11 -4.70 -0.74
C ALA A 43 3.24 -3.86 0.23
N ARG A 44 3.67 -3.69 1.49
CA ARG A 44 2.83 -3.16 2.59
C ARG A 44 3.36 -1.87 3.21
N ARG A 45 3.58 -0.83 2.40
CA ARG A 45 3.66 0.53 2.92
C ARG A 45 2.43 1.29 2.45
N SER A 46 1.42 1.37 3.32
CA SER A 46 0.17 2.10 3.07
C SER A 46 0.42 3.61 2.98
N MET A 47 1.49 4.12 3.59
CA MET A 47 1.93 5.52 3.46
C MET A 47 3.46 5.58 3.55
N ILE A 48 4.13 6.07 2.50
CA ILE A 48 5.59 6.28 2.46
C ILE A 48 5.86 7.77 2.49
N CYS A 49 6.64 8.20 3.48
CA CYS A 49 7.19 9.55 3.52
C CYS A 49 8.36 9.64 2.54
N LEU A 50 8.36 10.67 1.71
CA LEU A 50 9.39 10.90 0.70
C LEU A 50 10.57 11.70 1.27
N PRO A 51 11.79 11.59 0.71
CA PRO A 51 12.84 12.55 1.00
C PRO A 51 12.39 13.97 0.62
N HIS A 52 12.82 14.97 1.40
CA HIS A 52 12.48 16.37 1.17
C HIS A 52 12.83 16.79 -0.29
N PRO A 53 11.87 17.29 -1.07
CA PRO A 53 12.16 17.67 -2.45
C PRO A 53 12.93 18.99 -2.52
N ALA A 54 14.10 18.98 -3.14
CA ALA A 54 14.94 20.17 -3.34
C ALA A 54 14.30 21.25 -4.25
N ALA A 55 13.22 20.93 -4.96
CA ALA A 55 12.34 21.88 -5.66
C ALA A 55 11.09 21.13 -6.15
N VAL A 56 9.89 21.66 -5.89
CA VAL A 56 8.67 21.25 -6.61
C VAL A 56 7.89 22.49 -7.01
N CYS A 57 7.80 22.74 -8.32
CA CYS A 57 6.59 23.22 -8.98
C CYS A 57 6.82 23.26 -10.50
N ALA A 58 5.98 22.56 -11.26
CA ALA A 58 5.35 23.09 -12.48
C ALA A 58 4.31 22.12 -13.07
N ASN A 59 3.17 22.71 -13.43
CA ASN A 59 2.17 22.28 -14.40
C ASN A 59 1.15 21.20 -14.02
N VAL A 60 0.01 21.60 -13.45
CA VAL A 60 -1.32 21.09 -13.83
C VAL A 60 -2.38 22.20 -13.71
N ARG A 61 -3.27 22.32 -14.70
CA ARG A 61 -4.47 23.17 -14.66
C ARG A 61 -5.46 22.66 -13.59
N CYS A 62 -5.75 23.47 -12.58
CA CYS A 62 -6.76 23.18 -11.57
C CYS A 62 -8.19 23.24 -12.15
N ARG A 63 -9.01 22.24 -11.80
CA ARG A 63 -10.46 22.38 -11.76
C ARG A 63 -10.83 22.96 -10.41
N ILE A 64 -11.71 23.96 -10.44
CA ILE A 64 -12.20 24.73 -9.28
C ILE A 64 -12.87 23.77 -8.28
N ALA A 65 -12.51 23.89 -7.01
CA ALA A 65 -13.05 23.12 -5.90
C ALA A 65 -14.58 23.34 -5.76
N THR A 66 -15.29 22.27 -5.39
CA THR A 66 -16.72 22.28 -5.04
C THR A 66 -17.02 23.10 -3.77
N PRO A 67 -18.28 23.50 -3.55
CA PRO A 67 -18.64 24.53 -2.56
C PRO A 67 -18.29 24.14 -1.12
N VAL A 68 -18.07 25.19 -0.32
CA VAL A 68 -17.80 25.20 1.12
C VAL A 68 -18.70 24.22 1.87
N SER A 69 -18.10 23.20 2.48
CA SER A 69 -18.78 22.35 3.45
C SER A 69 -18.90 23.11 4.77
N GLN A 70 -20.10 23.13 5.37
CA GLN A 70 -20.31 23.73 6.69
C GLN A 70 -19.36 23.09 7.70
N VAL A 71 -18.46 23.88 8.26
CA VAL A 71 -17.55 23.45 9.33
C VAL A 71 -18.40 23.18 10.57
N GLN A 72 -18.57 21.92 10.94
CA GLN A 72 -19.07 21.60 12.28
C GLN A 72 -17.89 21.65 13.25
N PRO A 73 -17.98 22.42 14.34
CA PRO A 73 -16.89 22.50 15.31
C PRO A 73 -16.71 21.15 16.02
N VAL A 74 -15.45 20.75 16.23
CA VAL A 74 -15.09 19.76 17.27
C VAL A 74 -15.52 20.34 18.63
N SER A 75 -15.56 19.55 19.70
CA SER A 75 -15.55 20.11 21.05
C SER A 75 -14.46 21.19 21.09
N TYR A 76 -14.87 22.47 21.19
CA TYR A 76 -14.00 23.64 21.07
C TYR A 76 -12.77 23.51 21.99
N LYS A 77 -12.96 22.86 23.14
CA LYS A 77 -11.91 22.58 24.12
C LYS A 77 -10.80 21.67 23.59
N GLU A 78 -11.12 20.52 23.00
CA GLU A 78 -10.10 19.55 22.55
C GLU A 78 -9.21 20.12 21.44
N GLN A 79 -9.80 20.91 20.55
CA GLN A 79 -9.09 21.56 19.46
C GLN A 79 -8.15 22.67 19.97
N VAL A 80 -8.62 23.48 20.93
CA VAL A 80 -7.81 24.52 21.56
C VAL A 80 -6.64 23.90 22.32
N ASP A 81 -6.90 22.89 23.15
CA ASP A 81 -5.88 22.20 23.94
C ASP A 81 -4.77 21.60 23.06
N PHE A 82 -5.13 20.98 21.93
CA PHE A 82 -4.15 20.42 20.99
C PHE A 82 -3.31 21.49 20.27
N VAL A 83 -3.93 22.58 19.82
CA VAL A 83 -3.19 23.67 19.16
C VAL A 83 -2.27 24.37 20.16
N ASP A 84 -2.74 24.62 21.39
CA ASP A 84 -1.94 25.23 22.45
C ASP A 84 -0.74 24.36 22.82
N TRP A 85 -0.94 23.04 22.92
CA TRP A 85 0.14 22.07 23.08
C TRP A 85 1.20 22.13 21.97
N LEU A 86 0.79 22.35 20.70
CA LEU A 86 1.74 22.57 19.60
C LEU A 86 2.48 23.90 19.74
N LYS A 87 1.81 24.98 20.21
CA LYS A 87 2.44 26.29 20.44
C LYS A 87 3.53 26.21 21.50
N GLU A 88 3.24 25.55 22.61
CA GLU A 88 4.18 25.33 23.73
C GLU A 88 5.42 24.55 23.29
N ARG A 89 5.27 23.67 22.29
CA ARG A 89 6.37 22.88 21.69
C ARG A 89 7.05 23.57 20.51
N GLY A 90 6.79 24.87 20.31
CA GLY A 90 7.43 25.68 19.29
C GLY A 90 7.02 25.36 17.84
N GLN A 91 5.94 24.59 17.63
CA GLN A 91 5.51 24.17 16.28
C GLN A 91 4.63 25.21 15.60
N ARG A 92 5.12 26.45 15.48
CA ARG A 92 4.33 27.57 14.95
C ARG A 92 3.77 27.32 13.55
N ASP A 93 4.56 26.68 12.71
CA ASP A 93 4.20 26.39 11.32
C ASP A 93 3.09 25.36 11.21
N ALA A 94 2.84 24.55 12.24
CA ALA A 94 1.75 23.59 12.22
C ALA A 94 0.39 24.32 12.13
N TYR A 95 0.13 25.29 12.99
CA TYR A 95 -1.18 25.94 13.09
C TYR A 95 -1.24 27.34 12.43
N ALA A 96 -0.21 27.75 11.69
CA ALA A 96 -0.16 29.09 11.09
C ALA A 96 -1.17 29.29 9.95
N SER A 97 -1.34 28.28 9.10
CA SER A 97 -2.16 28.36 7.88
C SER A 97 -3.40 27.47 7.92
N THR A 98 -3.53 26.63 8.96
CA THR A 98 -4.59 25.65 9.07
C THR A 98 -5.18 25.60 10.48
N THR A 99 -6.43 25.14 10.57
CA THR A 99 -7.12 24.86 11.83
C THR A 99 -7.83 23.51 11.73
N VAL A 100 -7.99 22.83 12.86
CA VAL A 100 -8.72 21.56 12.93
C VAL A 100 -10.21 21.81 12.72
N GLY A 101 -10.93 20.87 12.12
CA GLY A 101 -12.39 20.91 12.08
C GLY A 101 -12.96 19.53 11.79
N ILE A 102 -14.29 19.44 11.69
CA ILE A 102 -14.99 18.20 11.31
C ILE A 102 -15.55 18.35 9.90
N SER A 103 -15.22 17.40 9.04
CA SER A 103 -15.83 17.20 7.72
C SER A 103 -16.77 15.97 7.74
N ALA A 104 -17.43 15.70 6.62
CA ALA A 104 -18.19 14.47 6.43
C ALA A 104 -17.34 13.18 6.60
N HIS A 105 -16.01 13.28 6.51
CA HIS A 105 -15.06 12.17 6.68
C HIS A 105 -14.38 12.19 8.06
N GLY A 106 -14.93 12.94 9.02
CA GLY A 106 -14.34 13.12 10.34
C GLY A 106 -13.37 14.29 10.40
N ARG A 107 -12.46 14.24 11.37
CA ARG A 107 -11.51 15.31 11.68
C ARG A 107 -10.59 15.61 10.50
N THR A 108 -10.37 16.89 10.22
CA THR A 108 -9.52 17.35 9.12
C THR A 108 -8.89 18.72 9.40
N LEU A 109 -8.08 19.21 8.47
CA LEU A 109 -7.50 20.55 8.49
C LEU A 109 -8.18 21.46 7.46
N PHE A 110 -8.53 22.67 7.88
CA PHE A 110 -9.10 23.72 7.03
C PHE A 110 -8.16 24.92 6.96
N ALA A 111 -8.03 25.53 5.78
CA ALA A 111 -7.20 26.70 5.58
C ALA A 111 -7.77 27.92 6.32
N THR A 112 -6.95 28.60 7.14
CA THR A 112 -7.34 29.82 7.89
C THR A 112 -7.04 31.11 7.10
N ARG A 113 -6.23 30.99 6.06
CA ARG A 113 -5.88 32.03 5.09
C ARG A 113 -5.72 31.39 3.71
N PRO A 114 -5.61 32.18 2.62
CA PRO A 114 -5.20 31.62 1.34
C PRO A 114 -3.83 30.93 1.47
N ILE A 115 -3.70 29.74 0.87
CA ILE A 115 -2.45 28.98 0.77
C ILE A 115 -2.15 28.80 -0.72
N GLN A 116 -0.93 29.10 -1.15
CA GLN A 116 -0.53 28.95 -2.55
C GLN A 116 0.10 27.58 -2.82
N ALA A 117 0.00 27.09 -4.05
CA ALA A 117 0.75 25.92 -4.49
C ALA A 117 2.27 26.12 -4.26
N GLY A 118 2.94 25.08 -3.77
CA GLY A 118 4.37 25.14 -3.40
C GLY A 118 4.61 25.74 -2.01
N GLU A 119 3.60 26.28 -1.34
CA GLU A 119 3.72 26.76 0.03
C GLU A 119 3.78 25.60 1.02
N ARG A 120 4.66 25.72 2.03
CA ARG A 120 4.74 24.79 3.15
C ARG A 120 3.54 24.98 4.06
N VAL A 121 2.66 23.98 4.11
CA VAL A 121 1.41 24.02 4.89
C VAL A 121 1.69 23.75 6.36
N LEU A 122 2.58 22.80 6.63
CA LEU A 122 2.78 22.23 7.96
C LEU A 122 4.20 21.67 8.07
N ARG A 123 4.82 21.85 9.25
CA ARG A 123 6.10 21.25 9.62
C ARG A 123 6.07 20.76 11.07
N VAL A 124 6.59 19.55 11.32
CA VAL A 124 6.64 18.90 12.63
C VAL A 124 8.08 18.46 12.91
N SER A 125 8.65 18.88 14.04
CA SER A 125 9.98 18.45 14.48
C SER A 125 10.06 16.94 14.70
N ARG A 126 11.24 16.35 14.43
CA ARG A 126 11.59 14.96 14.73
C ARG A 126 11.25 14.58 16.18
N ASP A 127 11.43 15.50 17.13
CA ASP A 127 11.17 15.24 18.55
C ASP A 127 9.70 14.95 18.84
N LEU A 128 8.79 15.36 17.96
CA LEU A 128 7.36 15.13 18.06
C LEU A 128 6.86 13.91 17.28
N LEU A 129 7.71 13.29 16.46
CA LEU A 129 7.40 12.01 15.83
C LEU A 129 7.25 10.94 16.92
N ILE A 130 6.23 10.09 16.81
CA ILE A 130 6.09 8.94 17.70
C ILE A 130 6.56 7.71 16.94
N THR A 131 7.73 7.22 17.33
CA THR A 131 8.44 6.08 16.73
C THR A 131 8.53 4.92 17.74
N PRO A 132 8.71 3.66 17.29
CA PRO A 132 8.75 2.48 18.15
C PRO A 132 9.77 2.53 19.30
N ASP A 133 10.88 3.25 19.11
CA ASP A 133 11.95 3.43 20.10
C ASP A 133 11.56 4.32 21.28
N LYS A 134 10.44 5.06 21.19
CA LYS A 134 9.88 5.83 22.32
C LYS A 134 9.19 4.98 23.36
N LEU A 135 9.04 3.67 23.14
CA LEU A 135 8.60 2.76 24.19
C LEU A 135 9.63 2.72 25.35
N PRO A 136 9.19 2.59 26.60
CA PRO A 136 10.11 2.43 27.73
C PRO A 136 11.08 1.27 27.53
N ALA A 137 12.35 1.45 27.94
CA ALA A 137 13.39 0.45 27.76
C ALA A 137 13.06 -0.90 28.45
N GLU A 138 12.28 -0.87 29.53
CA GLU A 138 11.77 -2.09 30.17
C GLU A 138 10.86 -2.90 29.25
N VAL A 139 9.97 -2.24 28.52
CA VAL A 139 9.08 -2.86 27.53
C VAL A 139 9.90 -3.43 26.38
N MET A 140 10.82 -2.62 25.83
CA MET A 140 11.64 -3.02 24.68
C MET A 140 12.50 -4.25 24.96
N ARG A 141 13.04 -4.40 26.19
CA ARG A 141 13.82 -5.59 26.58
C ARG A 141 12.97 -6.86 26.70
N MET A 142 11.67 -6.73 26.91
CA MET A 142 10.77 -7.86 27.15
C MET A 142 9.99 -8.28 25.90
N LEU A 143 9.92 -7.41 24.89
CA LEU A 143 9.25 -7.72 23.64
C LEU A 143 10.03 -8.76 22.83
N PRO A 144 9.35 -9.78 22.27
CA PRO A 144 9.94 -10.65 21.26
C PRO A 144 10.45 -9.84 20.05
N GLN A 145 11.53 -10.31 19.43
CA GLN A 145 12.20 -9.60 18.32
C GLN A 145 11.29 -9.47 17.08
N ASP A 146 10.37 -10.41 16.89
CA ASP A 146 9.45 -10.50 15.75
C ASP A 146 8.17 -9.65 15.91
N VAL A 147 7.99 -8.97 17.05
CA VAL A 147 6.89 -7.99 17.22
C VAL A 147 7.12 -6.81 16.28
N SER A 148 6.15 -6.54 15.41
CA SER A 148 6.26 -5.50 14.38
C SER A 148 6.27 -4.08 14.95
N GLU A 149 6.74 -3.13 14.14
CA GLU A 149 6.67 -1.70 14.48
C GLU A 149 5.24 -1.21 14.70
N TRP A 150 4.24 -1.76 13.98
CA TRP A 150 2.83 -1.42 14.20
C TRP A 150 2.36 -1.82 15.60
N ALA A 151 2.72 -3.03 16.05
CA ALA A 151 2.39 -3.49 17.40
C ALA A 151 3.12 -2.68 18.48
N ARG A 152 4.38 -2.27 18.24
CA ARG A 152 5.14 -1.40 19.16
C ARG A 152 4.50 -0.02 19.29
N LEU A 153 4.12 0.62 18.18
CA LEU A 153 3.38 1.88 18.21
C LEU A 153 2.00 1.73 18.87
N ALA A 154 1.32 0.61 18.68
CA ALA A 154 0.06 0.33 19.36
C ALA A 154 0.23 0.25 20.89
N LEU A 155 1.29 -0.40 21.36
CA LEU A 155 1.66 -0.41 22.78
C LEU A 155 1.97 1.01 23.29
N PHE A 156 2.67 1.83 22.51
CA PHE A 156 2.94 3.21 22.88
C PHE A 156 1.63 3.99 23.10
N LEU A 157 0.69 3.88 22.16
CA LEU A 157 -0.63 4.53 22.30
C LEU A 157 -1.37 4.06 23.56
N LEU A 158 -1.39 2.75 23.82
CA LEU A 158 -2.04 2.20 25.02
C LEU A 158 -1.40 2.70 26.32
N ALA A 159 -0.07 2.79 26.37
CA ALA A 159 0.64 3.29 27.55
C ALA A 159 0.34 4.77 27.81
N GLU A 160 0.34 5.59 26.76
CA GLU A 160 0.04 7.01 26.89
C GLU A 160 -1.45 7.27 27.18
N GLN A 161 -2.36 6.44 26.64
CA GLN A 161 -3.77 6.46 27.01
C GLN A 161 -3.97 6.13 28.50
N HIS A 162 -3.24 5.14 29.03
CA HIS A 162 -3.31 4.78 30.45
C HIS A 162 -2.86 5.92 31.38
N LYS A 163 -1.84 6.68 30.99
CA LYS A 163 -1.40 7.89 31.72
C LYS A 163 -2.47 8.99 31.77
N GLY A 164 -3.43 8.99 30.84
CA GLY A 164 -4.51 9.97 30.80
C GLY A 164 -3.99 11.40 30.68
N GLN A 165 -4.42 12.27 31.59
CA GLN A 165 -4.00 13.68 31.62
C GLN A 165 -2.54 13.89 32.05
N ASN A 166 -1.90 12.88 32.65
CA ASN A 166 -0.47 12.93 32.98
C ASN A 166 0.42 12.65 31.75
N SER A 167 -0.16 12.24 30.63
CA SER A 167 0.58 12.06 29.37
C SER A 167 0.92 13.42 28.76
N THR A 168 2.18 13.61 28.41
CA THR A 168 2.60 14.78 27.60
C THR A 168 2.05 14.72 26.17
N TRP A 169 1.43 13.61 25.76
CA TRP A 169 0.76 13.41 24.47
C TRP A 169 -0.76 13.42 24.61
N SER A 170 -1.31 13.65 25.81
CA SER A 170 -2.75 13.64 26.06
C SER A 170 -3.56 14.52 25.09
N PRO A 171 -3.11 15.75 24.75
CA PRO A 171 -3.82 16.58 23.79
C PRO A 171 -3.90 15.94 22.39
N TYR A 172 -2.83 15.27 21.93
CA TYR A 172 -2.82 14.53 20.66
C TYR A 172 -3.67 13.27 20.72
N ILE A 173 -3.52 12.47 21.77
CA ILE A 173 -4.20 11.17 21.89
C ILE A 173 -5.70 11.36 22.02
N SER A 174 -6.15 12.41 22.70
CA SER A 174 -7.56 12.79 22.79
C SER A 174 -8.16 13.16 21.42
N CYS A 175 -7.31 13.46 20.44
CA CYS A 175 -7.73 13.73 19.07
C CYS A 175 -7.89 12.48 18.20
N LEU A 176 -7.37 11.34 18.63
CA LEU A 176 -7.44 10.09 17.87
C LEU A 176 -8.88 9.54 17.85
N PRO A 177 -9.26 8.79 16.79
CA PRO A 177 -10.60 8.21 16.71
C PRO A 177 -10.87 7.32 17.92
N PRO A 178 -12.00 7.48 18.65
CA PRO A 178 -12.32 6.62 19.78
C PRO A 178 -12.67 5.20 19.32
N LEU A 179 -12.59 4.25 20.25
CA LEU A 179 -13.01 2.87 20.01
C LEU A 179 -14.45 2.83 19.49
N GLY A 180 -14.67 2.09 18.39
CA GLY A 180 -15.98 1.96 17.74
C GLY A 180 -16.26 2.99 16.64
N SER A 181 -15.43 4.02 16.47
CA SER A 181 -15.55 5.00 15.37
C SER A 181 -14.78 4.61 14.10
N VAL A 182 -13.95 3.57 14.17
CA VAL A 182 -13.11 3.10 13.05
C VAL A 182 -13.84 2.03 12.25
N HIS A 183 -13.98 2.23 10.94
CA HIS A 183 -14.72 1.34 10.03
C HIS A 183 -13.85 0.34 9.24
N SER A 184 -12.57 0.17 9.64
CA SER A 184 -11.67 -0.81 9.04
C SER A 184 -12.30 -2.21 9.02
N THR A 185 -12.09 -2.96 7.93
CA THR A 185 -12.66 -4.31 7.77
C THR A 185 -12.22 -5.31 8.86
N VAL A 186 -11.14 -5.02 9.60
CA VAL A 186 -10.72 -5.83 10.76
C VAL A 186 -11.74 -5.80 11.91
N PHE A 187 -12.69 -4.86 11.90
CA PHE A 187 -13.80 -4.78 12.85
C PHE A 187 -15.13 -5.32 12.30
N TRP A 188 -15.22 -5.62 11.00
CA TRP A 188 -16.45 -6.12 10.40
C TRP A 188 -16.84 -7.48 10.96
N LYS A 189 -18.14 -7.69 11.16
CA LYS A 189 -18.72 -8.98 11.48
C LYS A 189 -18.58 -9.94 10.30
N LYS A 190 -18.78 -11.24 10.56
CA LYS A 190 -18.66 -12.27 9.52
C LYS A 190 -19.64 -12.02 8.38
N GLU A 191 -20.87 -11.64 8.71
CA GLU A 191 -21.96 -11.42 7.75
C GLU A 191 -21.67 -10.21 6.85
N GLU A 192 -21.04 -9.16 7.40
CA GLU A 192 -20.62 -7.99 6.63
C GLU A 192 -19.44 -8.33 5.71
N LEU A 193 -18.51 -9.16 6.16
CA LEU A 193 -17.36 -9.56 5.36
C LEU A 193 -17.77 -10.46 4.17
N GLU A 194 -18.83 -11.26 4.29
CA GLU A 194 -19.37 -12.06 3.18
C GLU A 194 -19.84 -11.21 1.99
N LEU A 195 -20.16 -9.92 2.21
CA LEU A 195 -20.51 -8.99 1.13
C LEU A 195 -19.37 -8.80 0.12
N VAL A 196 -18.12 -8.99 0.56
CA VAL A 196 -16.90 -8.90 -0.26
C VAL A 196 -16.22 -10.26 -0.47
N ARG A 197 -16.95 -11.38 -0.28
CA ARG A 197 -16.39 -12.75 -0.32
C ARG A 197 -15.56 -13.10 -1.55
N HIS A 198 -15.88 -12.50 -2.70
CA HIS A 198 -15.20 -12.75 -3.96
C HIS A 198 -14.06 -11.76 -4.25
N SER A 199 -13.93 -10.69 -3.44
CA SER A 199 -12.81 -9.75 -3.47
C SER A 199 -11.61 -10.32 -2.71
N SER A 200 -10.39 -9.92 -3.10
CA SER A 200 -9.19 -10.24 -2.32
C SER A 200 -9.24 -9.64 -0.90
N LEU A 201 -10.01 -8.55 -0.72
CA LEU A 201 -10.25 -7.89 0.56
C LEU A 201 -10.75 -8.85 1.64
N HIS A 202 -11.61 -9.81 1.29
CA HIS A 202 -12.09 -10.80 2.26
C HIS A 202 -10.93 -11.60 2.86
N ARG A 203 -10.09 -12.20 2.00
CA ARG A 203 -8.93 -13.00 2.42
C ARG A 203 -7.89 -12.15 3.15
N GLU A 204 -7.61 -10.96 2.63
CA GLU A 204 -6.67 -10.01 3.24
C GLU A 204 -7.13 -9.57 4.64
N THR A 205 -8.42 -9.33 4.83
CA THR A 205 -9.01 -8.98 6.12
C THR A 205 -8.89 -10.13 7.12
N VAL A 206 -9.23 -11.36 6.70
CA VAL A 206 -9.08 -12.55 7.56
C VAL A 206 -7.61 -12.73 7.99
N GLN A 207 -6.68 -12.59 7.04
CA GLN A 207 -5.25 -12.67 7.34
C GLN A 207 -4.82 -11.56 8.31
N ARG A 208 -5.27 -10.31 8.11
CA ARG A 208 -4.94 -9.20 9.02
C ARG A 208 -5.49 -9.41 10.43
N LYS A 209 -6.72 -9.92 10.57
CA LYS A 209 -7.30 -10.30 11.88
C LYS A 209 -6.44 -11.36 12.58
N ALA A 210 -5.96 -12.36 11.85
CA ALA A 210 -5.08 -13.40 12.41
C ALA A 210 -3.72 -12.83 12.83
N ILE A 211 -3.12 -11.94 12.03
CA ILE A 211 -1.85 -11.27 12.36
C ILE A 211 -1.99 -10.43 13.64
N ILE A 212 -3.01 -9.57 13.72
CA ILE A 212 -3.26 -8.75 14.92
C ILE A 212 -3.48 -9.64 16.15
N GLY A 213 -4.18 -10.77 16.00
CA GLY A 213 -4.36 -11.74 17.06
C GLY A 213 -3.06 -12.38 17.53
N ALA A 214 -2.18 -12.79 16.61
CA ALA A 214 -0.87 -13.33 16.93
C ALA A 214 0.03 -12.30 17.62
N GLU A 215 0.02 -11.03 17.16
CA GLU A 215 0.78 -9.96 17.79
C GLU A 215 0.25 -9.61 19.18
N TYR A 216 -1.07 -9.59 19.37
CA TYR A 216 -1.66 -9.43 20.69
C TYR A 216 -1.18 -10.53 21.66
N ASN A 217 -1.16 -11.79 21.21
CA ASN A 217 -0.65 -12.90 22.00
C ASN A 217 0.85 -12.73 22.31
N ALA A 218 1.66 -12.26 21.36
CA ALA A 218 3.08 -12.04 21.55
C ALA A 218 3.38 -10.95 22.60
N VAL A 219 2.53 -9.92 22.70
CA VAL A 219 2.72 -8.81 23.67
C VAL A 219 2.06 -9.06 25.03
N GLN A 220 1.30 -10.14 25.22
CA GLN A 220 0.59 -10.44 26.47
C GLN A 220 1.51 -10.43 27.70
N SER A 221 2.72 -11.00 27.61
CA SER A 221 3.63 -11.07 28.75
C SER A 221 4.04 -9.68 29.24
N VAL A 222 4.24 -8.74 28.31
CA VAL A 222 4.59 -7.35 28.62
C VAL A 222 3.41 -6.62 29.27
N LEU A 223 2.21 -6.77 28.70
CA LEU A 223 0.99 -6.16 29.26
C LEU A 223 0.73 -6.61 30.71
N GLN A 224 1.01 -7.88 31.02
CA GLN A 224 0.82 -8.44 32.37
C GLN A 224 1.90 -8.01 33.37
N LYS A 225 3.16 -7.89 32.92
CA LYS A 225 4.30 -7.59 33.80
C LYS A 225 4.54 -6.09 33.99
N CYS A 226 3.99 -5.24 33.13
CA CYS A 226 4.09 -3.79 33.21
C CYS A 226 2.72 -3.12 33.44
N PRO A 227 1.93 -3.52 34.44
CA PRO A 227 0.61 -2.94 34.68
C PRO A 227 0.68 -1.46 35.09
N HIS A 228 1.82 -1.00 35.60
CA HIS A 228 2.06 0.43 35.87
C HIS A 228 2.15 1.29 34.59
N LEU A 229 2.40 0.68 33.43
CA LEU A 229 2.41 1.37 32.14
C LEU A 229 1.10 1.26 31.39
N PHE A 230 0.44 0.10 31.45
CA PHE A 230 -0.71 -0.22 30.59
C PHE A 230 -2.04 -0.35 31.36
N GLY A 231 -1.99 -0.38 32.69
CA GLY A 231 -3.10 -0.80 33.54
C GLY A 231 -3.30 -2.32 33.54
N HIS A 232 -4.31 -2.78 34.29
CA HIS A 232 -4.55 -4.21 34.51
C HIS A 232 -5.50 -4.88 33.51
N ARG A 233 -6.10 -4.14 32.56
CA ARG A 233 -7.24 -4.62 31.74
C ARG A 233 -7.15 -4.22 30.27
N ILE A 234 -6.00 -4.43 29.63
CA ILE A 234 -5.92 -4.30 28.16
C ILE A 234 -6.50 -5.56 27.52
N THR A 235 -7.59 -5.40 26.76
CA THR A 235 -8.21 -6.48 26.00
C THR A 235 -7.65 -6.57 24.58
N GLN A 236 -7.96 -7.68 23.89
CA GLN A 236 -7.65 -7.81 22.47
C GLN A 236 -8.34 -6.74 21.61
N THR A 237 -9.52 -6.28 22.04
CA THR A 237 -10.27 -5.23 21.35
C THR A 237 -9.54 -3.89 21.45
N ASP A 238 -9.00 -3.56 22.62
CA ASP A 238 -8.24 -2.32 22.85
C ASP A 238 -6.96 -2.33 22.01
N PHE A 239 -6.21 -3.44 22.05
CA PHE A 239 -5.01 -3.60 21.23
C PHE A 239 -5.31 -3.52 19.73
N LYS A 240 -6.36 -4.22 19.25
CA LYS A 240 -6.77 -4.17 17.85
C LYS A 240 -7.16 -2.75 17.42
N HIS A 241 -7.78 -1.98 18.30
CA HIS A 241 -8.12 -0.58 18.05
C HIS A 241 -6.88 0.32 17.97
N ALA A 242 -5.95 0.21 18.91
CA ALA A 242 -4.68 0.93 18.85
C ALA A 242 -3.91 0.55 17.57
N TYR A 243 -3.85 -0.72 17.23
CA TYR A 243 -3.19 -1.22 16.01
C TYR A 243 -3.81 -0.67 14.73
N ALA A 244 -5.14 -0.67 14.61
CA ALA A 244 -5.83 -0.10 13.46
C ALA A 244 -5.65 1.43 13.37
N THR A 245 -5.58 2.11 14.51
CA THR A 245 -5.25 3.54 14.58
C THR A 245 -3.85 3.80 14.02
N VAL A 246 -2.86 2.96 14.37
CA VAL A 246 -1.52 3.04 13.78
C VAL A 246 -1.55 2.75 12.28
N CYS A 247 -2.25 1.70 11.83
CA CYS A 247 -2.34 1.35 10.40
C CYS A 247 -2.86 2.49 9.53
N SER A 248 -3.81 3.26 10.05
CA SER A 248 -4.47 4.36 9.34
C SER A 248 -3.70 5.68 9.37
N ARG A 249 -2.70 5.84 10.25
CA ARG A 249 -2.08 7.15 10.57
C ARG A 249 -0.56 7.17 10.50
N ALA A 250 0.11 6.01 10.60
CA ALA A 250 1.55 5.95 10.66
C ALA A 250 2.20 5.93 9.27
N TRP A 251 3.31 6.66 9.13
CA TRP A 251 4.08 6.84 7.91
C TRP A 251 5.40 6.10 8.00
N GLY A 252 5.78 5.37 6.96
CA GLY A 252 7.14 4.87 6.84
C GLY A 252 8.07 6.01 6.44
N ILE A 253 8.99 6.40 7.33
CA ILE A 253 9.98 7.45 7.08
C ILE A 253 11.28 6.79 6.63
N GLU A 254 11.56 6.84 5.33
CA GLU A 254 12.70 6.14 4.73
C GLU A 254 14.05 6.59 5.30
N ALA A 255 14.25 7.90 5.45
CA ALA A 255 15.47 8.48 6.03
C ALA A 255 15.74 7.98 7.47
N LEU A 256 14.67 7.70 8.24
CA LEU A 256 14.78 7.19 9.61
C LEU A 256 14.69 5.66 9.68
N GLN A 257 14.45 4.99 8.55
CA GLN A 257 14.23 3.54 8.45
C GLN A 257 13.21 2.99 9.46
N THR A 258 12.17 3.75 9.77
CA THR A 258 11.17 3.37 10.80
C THR A 258 9.77 3.85 10.44
N LEU A 259 8.78 3.26 11.10
CA LEU A 259 7.39 3.70 11.07
C LEU A 259 7.17 4.79 12.14
N ALA A 260 6.44 5.86 11.83
CA ALA A 260 6.15 6.93 12.79
C ALA A 260 4.72 7.43 12.70
N LEU A 261 4.07 7.71 13.83
CA LEU A 261 2.94 8.65 13.85
C LEU A 261 3.50 10.07 13.83
N VAL A 262 2.88 10.92 13.01
CA VAL A 262 3.29 12.32 12.86
C VAL A 262 2.11 13.18 13.30
N PRO A 263 2.06 13.59 14.59
CA PRO A 263 0.95 14.39 15.11
C PRO A 263 0.66 15.58 14.21
N PHE A 264 -0.63 15.87 14.01
CA PHE A 264 -1.15 16.95 13.17
C PHE A 264 -1.08 16.69 11.66
N VAL A 265 -0.02 16.06 11.14
CA VAL A 265 -0.01 15.57 9.73
C VAL A 265 -1.07 14.49 9.55
N ASP A 266 -1.27 13.64 10.54
CA ASP A 266 -2.26 12.57 10.50
C ASP A 266 -3.73 13.08 10.55
N PHE A 267 -3.96 14.40 10.56
CA PHE A 267 -5.30 14.99 10.43
C PHE A 267 -5.68 15.33 9.00
N PHE A 268 -4.76 15.47 8.04
CA PHE A 268 -5.21 15.68 6.66
C PHE A 268 -5.94 14.45 6.14
N ASN A 269 -7.04 14.66 5.42
CA ASN A 269 -7.74 13.58 4.73
C ASN A 269 -7.15 13.28 3.35
N HIS A 270 -7.49 12.10 2.83
CA HIS A 270 -7.05 11.63 1.52
C HIS A 270 -7.84 12.22 0.34
N GLU A 271 -7.13 12.66 -0.69
CA GLU A 271 -7.67 12.84 -2.04
C GLU A 271 -6.80 12.14 -3.09
N SER A 272 -7.41 11.33 -3.98
CA SER A 272 -6.66 10.50 -4.94
C SER A 272 -5.88 11.29 -5.99
N TYR A 273 -6.34 12.49 -6.35
CA TYR A 273 -5.67 13.35 -7.33
C TYR A 273 -4.69 14.33 -6.69
N CYS A 274 -4.64 14.39 -5.35
CA CYS A 274 -3.68 15.20 -4.64
C CYS A 274 -2.26 14.64 -4.84
N GLN A 275 -1.30 15.54 -5.06
CA GLN A 275 0.13 15.23 -5.14
C GLN A 275 0.87 15.66 -3.87
N ALA A 276 0.21 16.34 -2.93
CA ALA A 276 0.81 16.66 -1.64
C ALA A 276 1.04 15.36 -0.87
N LEU A 277 2.27 15.17 -0.41
CA LEU A 277 2.72 14.00 0.33
C LEU A 277 3.50 14.47 1.55
N LEU A 278 3.58 13.61 2.56
CA LEU A 278 4.52 13.82 3.65
C LEU A 278 5.94 13.65 3.12
N SER A 279 6.79 14.64 3.38
CA SER A 279 8.23 14.53 3.16
C SER A 279 9.01 14.73 4.45
N TYR A 280 10.24 14.23 4.50
CA TYR A 280 11.14 14.36 5.65
C TYR A 280 12.45 15.03 5.24
N ASP A 281 12.71 16.15 5.89
CA ASP A 281 13.94 16.93 5.84
C ASP A 281 14.90 16.36 6.89
N GLU A 282 15.86 15.55 6.42
CA GLU A 282 16.83 14.88 7.29
C GLU A 282 17.85 15.86 7.87
N GLU A 283 18.23 16.89 7.11
CA GLU A 283 19.23 17.88 7.52
C GLU A 283 18.76 18.68 8.73
N HIS A 284 17.51 19.15 8.69
CA HIS A 284 16.95 19.95 9.78
C HIS A 284 16.10 19.12 10.75
N GLY A 285 15.77 17.88 10.42
CA GLY A 285 15.01 16.97 11.27
C GLY A 285 13.51 17.30 11.36
N TYR A 286 12.84 17.50 10.22
CA TYR A 286 11.42 17.83 10.19
C TYR A 286 10.62 16.98 9.21
N ALA A 287 9.41 16.61 9.60
CA ALA A 287 8.39 16.10 8.69
C ALA A 287 7.51 17.27 8.21
N GLU A 288 7.23 17.34 6.91
CA GLU A 288 6.53 18.49 6.32
C GLU A 288 5.60 18.11 5.17
N VAL A 289 4.61 18.98 4.94
CA VAL A 289 3.65 18.87 3.85
C VAL A 289 3.65 20.18 3.06
N ILE A 290 3.87 20.07 1.75
CA ILE A 290 3.83 21.19 0.80
C ILE A 290 2.54 21.11 0.00
N ALA A 291 1.86 22.25 -0.17
CA ALA A 291 0.61 22.34 -0.91
C ALA A 291 0.85 22.03 -2.40
N ASP A 292 0.03 21.16 -2.98
CA ASP A 292 0.09 20.84 -4.42
C ASP A 292 -0.76 21.78 -5.29
N ARG A 293 -1.57 22.63 -4.65
CA ARG A 293 -2.52 23.56 -5.27
C ARG A 293 -2.84 24.72 -4.35
N ASP A 294 -3.54 25.71 -4.89
CA ASP A 294 -4.07 26.83 -4.11
C ASP A 294 -5.29 26.39 -3.27
N TYR A 295 -5.34 26.84 -2.02
CA TYR A 295 -6.48 26.64 -1.11
C TYR A 295 -7.06 27.99 -0.69
N ALA A 296 -8.38 28.14 -0.82
CA ALA A 296 -9.12 29.29 -0.32
C ALA A 296 -9.35 29.18 1.20
N VAL A 297 -9.60 30.30 1.87
CA VAL A 297 -10.00 30.32 3.28
C VAL A 297 -11.23 29.44 3.51
N GLY A 298 -11.19 28.59 4.54
CA GLY A 298 -12.26 27.67 4.89
C GLY A 298 -12.33 26.42 4.02
N SER A 299 -11.46 26.27 3.00
CA SER A 299 -11.36 25.02 2.24
C SER A 299 -10.59 23.96 3.03
N GLN A 300 -11.00 22.70 2.87
CA GLN A 300 -10.28 21.58 3.48
C GLN A 300 -8.95 21.38 2.75
N VAL A 301 -7.87 21.32 3.51
CA VAL A 301 -6.55 20.99 2.98
C VAL A 301 -6.41 19.47 2.97
N MET A 302 -5.98 18.93 1.83
CA MET A 302 -5.97 17.49 1.58
C MET A 302 -4.53 17.02 1.36
N LEU A 303 -4.27 15.73 1.58
CA LEU A 303 -3.03 15.08 1.16
C LEU A 303 -3.30 13.75 0.45
N SER A 304 -2.27 13.16 -0.15
CA SER A 304 -2.35 11.83 -0.74
C SER A 304 -1.83 10.77 0.23
N TYR A 305 -2.64 9.75 0.56
CA TYR A 305 -2.13 8.55 1.23
C TYR A 305 -1.37 7.63 0.25
N GLY A 306 -1.29 8.03 -1.02
CA GLY A 306 -0.73 7.23 -2.09
C GLY A 306 -1.80 6.70 -3.05
N ARG A 307 -1.34 5.96 -4.05
CA ARG A 307 -2.19 5.40 -5.12
C ARG A 307 -2.79 4.06 -4.68
N LEU A 308 -3.72 4.11 -3.73
CA LEU A 308 -4.28 2.95 -3.05
C LEU A 308 -5.65 2.54 -3.62
N PRO A 309 -5.89 1.25 -3.91
CA PRO A 309 -7.21 0.76 -4.28
C PRO A 309 -8.17 0.76 -3.09
N ASN A 310 -9.48 0.71 -3.34
CA ASN A 310 -10.48 0.67 -2.28
C ASN A 310 -10.31 -0.53 -1.33
N SER A 311 -9.75 -1.66 -1.76
CA SER A 311 -9.46 -2.79 -0.87
C SER A 311 -8.49 -2.41 0.25
N ILE A 312 -7.44 -1.65 -0.06
CA ILE A 312 -6.48 -1.18 0.94
C ILE A 312 -7.06 -0.04 1.78
N LEU A 313 -7.78 0.90 1.16
CA LEU A 313 -8.45 1.97 1.90
C LEU A 313 -9.46 1.41 2.93
N ALA A 314 -10.23 0.40 2.55
CA ALA A 314 -11.18 -0.25 3.45
C ALA A 314 -10.47 -1.01 4.57
N LEU A 315 -9.38 -1.71 4.26
CA LEU A 315 -8.63 -2.51 5.24
C LEU A 315 -7.84 -1.66 6.23
N ASP A 316 -7.04 -0.71 5.76
CA ASP A 316 -6.09 0.01 6.60
C ASP A 316 -6.67 1.31 7.18
N PHE A 317 -7.61 1.96 6.49
CA PHE A 317 -8.12 3.29 6.88
C PHE A 317 -9.60 3.31 7.26
N GLY A 318 -10.38 2.32 6.83
CA GLY A 318 -11.81 2.25 7.13
C GLY A 318 -12.66 3.22 6.30
N PHE A 319 -12.27 3.51 5.06
CA PHE A 319 -13.13 4.23 4.12
C PHE A 319 -12.91 3.76 2.67
N THR A 320 -13.77 4.21 1.76
CA THR A 320 -13.70 3.91 0.32
C THR A 320 -14.09 5.14 -0.48
N LEU A 321 -13.69 5.17 -1.75
CA LEU A 321 -14.07 6.21 -2.70
C LEU A 321 -14.91 5.60 -3.83
N SER A 322 -16.06 6.18 -4.14
CA SER A 322 -17.00 5.56 -5.10
C SER A 322 -16.44 5.41 -6.52
N ASP A 323 -15.60 6.35 -6.98
CA ASP A 323 -14.90 6.28 -8.27
C ASP A 323 -13.39 6.38 -8.11
N ASN A 324 -12.82 5.48 -7.30
CA ASN A 324 -11.38 5.45 -7.06
C ASN A 324 -10.59 5.14 -8.38
N PRO A 325 -9.75 6.07 -8.88
CA PRO A 325 -8.95 5.83 -10.09
C PRO A 325 -7.83 4.81 -9.90
N HIS A 326 -7.59 4.37 -8.66
CA HIS A 326 -6.55 3.43 -8.27
C HIS A 326 -7.06 2.04 -7.95
N ASP A 327 -8.36 1.78 -8.16
CA ASP A 327 -8.91 0.44 -8.02
C ASP A 327 -8.14 -0.58 -8.86
N GLN A 328 -7.99 -1.76 -8.28
CA GLN A 328 -7.33 -2.90 -8.87
C GLN A 328 -8.06 -4.18 -8.48
N VAL A 329 -7.82 -5.25 -9.23
CA VAL A 329 -8.32 -6.59 -8.93
C VAL A 329 -7.17 -7.58 -9.01
N GLU A 330 -7.05 -8.44 -8.00
CA GLU A 330 -6.10 -9.54 -8.00
C GLU A 330 -6.68 -10.73 -8.77
N VAL A 331 -5.99 -11.16 -9.83
CA VAL A 331 -6.31 -12.35 -10.62
C VAL A 331 -5.37 -13.47 -10.22
N TRP A 332 -5.93 -14.50 -9.59
CA TRP A 332 -5.18 -15.74 -9.31
C TRP A 332 -5.17 -16.67 -10.53
N MET A 333 -3.97 -17.11 -10.92
CA MET A 333 -3.71 -18.14 -11.94
C MET A 333 -2.83 -19.23 -11.32
N GLY A 334 -2.95 -20.48 -11.78
CA GLY A 334 -2.05 -21.54 -11.32
C GLY A 334 -2.00 -22.76 -12.23
N ILE A 335 -0.82 -23.39 -12.26
CA ILE A 335 -0.55 -24.62 -13.00
C ILE A 335 -1.12 -25.80 -12.22
N SER A 336 -1.93 -26.62 -12.89
CA SER A 336 -2.57 -27.80 -12.29
C SER A 336 -1.52 -28.78 -11.73
N ARG A 337 -1.82 -29.40 -10.59
CA ARG A 337 -0.99 -30.50 -10.04
C ARG A 337 -0.94 -31.73 -10.96
N ARG A 338 -1.90 -31.85 -11.89
CA ARG A 338 -1.99 -32.94 -12.88
C ARG A 338 -1.33 -32.60 -14.22
N ASP A 339 -0.75 -31.41 -14.35
CA ASP A 339 -0.04 -31.00 -15.57
C ASP A 339 1.27 -31.81 -15.69
N GLU A 340 1.43 -32.58 -16.76
CA GLU A 340 2.60 -33.44 -16.98
C GLU A 340 3.91 -32.63 -17.06
N LEU A 341 3.83 -31.38 -17.53
CA LEU A 341 4.96 -30.47 -17.62
C LEU A 341 5.09 -29.57 -16.40
N ARG A 342 4.32 -29.81 -15.34
CA ARG A 342 4.30 -28.97 -14.14
C ARG A 342 5.68 -28.58 -13.65
N LYS A 343 6.57 -29.56 -13.49
CA LYS A 343 7.93 -29.34 -12.97
C LYS A 343 8.72 -28.38 -13.88
N LEU A 344 8.69 -28.60 -15.18
CA LEU A 344 9.39 -27.77 -16.16
C LEU A 344 8.80 -26.35 -16.23
N LYS A 345 7.48 -26.23 -16.21
CA LYS A 345 6.79 -24.92 -16.19
C LYS A 345 7.15 -24.11 -14.96
N LEU A 346 7.19 -24.72 -13.78
CA LEU A 346 7.60 -24.04 -12.55
C LEU A 346 9.06 -23.61 -12.58
N GLN A 347 9.97 -24.50 -13.01
CA GLN A 347 11.39 -24.18 -13.15
C GLN A 347 11.59 -22.99 -14.09
N LEU A 348 10.88 -22.96 -15.23
CA LEU A 348 10.91 -21.85 -16.16
C LEU A 348 10.40 -20.54 -15.53
N LEU A 349 9.26 -20.58 -14.84
CA LEU A 349 8.71 -19.40 -14.17
C LEU A 349 9.66 -18.84 -13.10
N HIS A 350 10.24 -19.71 -12.27
CA HIS A 350 11.19 -19.32 -11.22
C HIS A 350 12.47 -18.73 -11.81
N ALA A 351 12.98 -19.29 -12.91
CA ALA A 351 14.18 -18.80 -13.59
C ALA A 351 14.01 -17.40 -14.21
N HIS A 352 12.77 -16.91 -14.36
CA HIS A 352 12.44 -15.62 -14.97
C HIS A 352 11.71 -14.67 -14.01
N ASP A 353 12.01 -14.74 -12.71
CA ASP A 353 11.46 -13.86 -11.67
C ASP A 353 9.92 -13.84 -11.61
N MET A 354 9.30 -14.98 -11.92
CA MET A 354 7.85 -15.18 -11.79
C MET A 354 7.54 -16.28 -10.77
N PRO A 355 7.92 -16.12 -9.49
CA PRO A 355 7.70 -17.13 -8.48
C PRO A 355 6.21 -17.35 -8.20
N THR A 356 5.92 -18.59 -7.83
CA THR A 356 4.61 -19.06 -7.36
C THR A 356 4.61 -19.09 -5.84
N PHE A 357 3.42 -19.03 -5.23
CA PHE A 357 3.31 -19.07 -3.78
C PHE A 357 3.68 -20.44 -3.23
N LEU A 358 4.37 -20.45 -2.09
CA LEU A 358 4.63 -21.67 -1.33
C LEU A 358 3.54 -21.89 -0.28
N HIS A 359 3.18 -23.14 -0.06
CA HIS A 359 2.39 -23.58 1.07
C HIS A 359 3.22 -23.51 2.36
N ALA A 360 2.56 -23.62 3.51
CA ALA A 360 3.24 -23.58 4.82
C ALA A 360 4.25 -24.72 5.02
N ASP A 361 4.09 -25.84 4.30
CA ASP A 361 5.01 -26.98 4.28
C ASP A 361 6.20 -26.80 3.30
N GLY A 362 6.31 -25.63 2.66
CA GLY A 362 7.34 -25.31 1.67
C GLY A 362 7.04 -25.84 0.27
N SER A 363 5.93 -26.57 0.06
CA SER A 363 5.57 -27.07 -1.26
C SER A 363 5.04 -25.97 -2.18
N ASP A 364 5.38 -26.04 -3.47
CA ASP A 364 4.97 -25.04 -4.45
C ASP A 364 3.48 -25.20 -4.81
N SER A 365 2.69 -24.14 -4.62
CA SER A 365 1.26 -24.13 -4.96
C SER A 365 0.99 -24.18 -6.46
N GLY A 366 1.97 -23.80 -7.27
CA GLY A 366 1.87 -23.62 -8.71
C GLY A 366 1.11 -22.39 -9.13
N GLY A 367 0.68 -21.54 -8.19
CA GLY A 367 -0.13 -20.36 -8.47
C GLY A 367 0.51 -19.05 -8.06
N SER A 368 0.06 -17.98 -8.71
CA SER A 368 0.48 -16.61 -8.42
C SER A 368 -0.69 -15.64 -8.64
N GLY A 369 -0.63 -14.50 -7.96
CA GLY A 369 -1.64 -13.45 -7.98
C GLY A 369 -1.16 -12.26 -8.79
N PHE A 370 -1.99 -11.77 -9.71
CA PHE A 370 -1.65 -10.70 -10.63
C PHE A 370 -2.62 -9.52 -10.47
N ASN A 371 -2.11 -8.36 -10.07
CA ASN A 371 -2.94 -7.16 -9.94
C ASN A 371 -3.16 -6.50 -11.30
N ILE A 372 -4.43 -6.42 -11.71
CA ILE A 372 -4.87 -5.66 -12.88
C ILE A 372 -5.44 -4.32 -12.39
N ARG A 373 -5.09 -3.23 -13.06
CA ARG A 373 -5.67 -1.89 -12.86
C ARG A 373 -6.56 -1.53 -14.05
N LEU A 374 -7.34 -0.47 -13.90
CA LEU A 374 -8.20 0.04 -14.97
C LEU A 374 -7.41 0.22 -16.28
N VAL A 375 -7.88 -0.43 -17.34
CA VAL A 375 -7.31 -0.31 -18.68
C VAL A 375 -7.95 0.90 -19.37
N LYS A 376 -7.17 1.97 -19.53
CA LYS A 376 -7.68 3.28 -20.00
C LYS A 376 -8.12 3.31 -21.46
N SER A 377 -7.56 2.44 -22.30
CA SER A 377 -7.96 2.33 -23.70
C SER A 377 -8.07 0.88 -24.11
N ALA A 378 -9.20 0.54 -24.74
CA ALA A 378 -9.41 -0.76 -25.36
C ALA A 378 -8.75 -0.85 -26.76
N ILE A 379 -8.31 0.28 -27.34
CA ILE A 379 -7.77 0.42 -28.70
C ILE A 379 -6.45 1.21 -28.66
N GLY A 380 -5.38 0.69 -29.27
CA GLY A 380 -4.11 1.43 -29.44
C GLY A 380 -3.10 1.39 -28.27
N ARG A 381 -2.13 2.32 -28.29
CA ARG A 381 -0.98 2.38 -27.36
C ARG A 381 -1.41 2.85 -25.96
N GLY A 382 -1.70 1.91 -25.08
CA GLY A 382 -1.90 2.10 -23.64
C GLY A 382 -1.42 0.87 -22.84
N LYS A 383 -1.28 1.00 -21.51
CA LYS A 383 -0.98 -0.16 -20.66
C LYS A 383 -2.24 -1.03 -20.54
N GLY A 384 -2.26 -2.15 -21.27
CA GLY A 384 -3.28 -3.21 -21.15
C GLY A 384 -3.09 -4.07 -19.91
N ILE A 385 -3.51 -5.34 -19.99
CA ILE A 385 -3.28 -6.34 -18.93
C ILE A 385 -1.76 -6.54 -18.70
N PRO A 386 -1.30 -6.76 -17.44
CA PRO A 386 0.11 -7.00 -17.14
C PRO A 386 0.74 -8.07 -18.04
N HIS A 387 1.95 -7.79 -18.54
CA HIS A 387 2.70 -8.75 -19.35
C HIS A 387 2.96 -10.06 -18.61
N THR A 388 3.29 -10.01 -17.32
CA THR A 388 3.54 -11.20 -16.49
C THR A 388 2.31 -12.10 -16.41
N LEU A 389 1.10 -11.55 -16.32
CA LEU A 389 -0.15 -12.32 -16.34
C LEU A 389 -0.35 -13.02 -17.71
N ARG A 390 -0.08 -12.31 -18.82
CA ARG A 390 -0.14 -12.92 -20.15
C ARG A 390 0.90 -14.00 -20.36
N ALA A 391 2.13 -13.76 -19.91
CA ALA A 391 3.22 -14.74 -19.96
C ALA A 391 2.88 -15.99 -19.15
N PHE A 392 2.31 -15.83 -17.96
CA PHE A 392 1.88 -16.96 -17.13
C PHE A 392 0.80 -17.80 -17.84
N ALA A 393 -0.20 -17.17 -18.45
CA ALA A 393 -1.22 -17.86 -19.23
C ALA A 393 -0.63 -18.60 -20.43
N ARG A 394 0.36 -18.02 -21.12
CA ARG A 394 1.08 -18.68 -22.22
C ARG A 394 1.81 -19.93 -21.73
N VAL A 395 2.56 -19.84 -20.63
CA VAL A 395 3.24 -20.99 -20.01
C VAL A 395 2.23 -22.09 -19.63
N MET A 396 1.06 -21.73 -19.12
CA MET A 396 0.01 -22.70 -18.78
C MET A 396 -0.47 -23.51 -19.99
N CYS A 397 -0.57 -22.90 -21.18
CA CYS A 397 -1.11 -23.53 -22.39
C CYS A 397 -0.10 -24.35 -23.20
N VAL A 398 1.20 -24.30 -22.87
CA VAL A 398 2.20 -25.13 -23.54
C VAL A 398 2.07 -26.59 -23.09
N ASP A 399 2.09 -27.53 -24.03
CA ASP A 399 1.94 -28.97 -23.77
C ASP A 399 3.17 -29.81 -24.11
N ASN A 400 4.25 -29.19 -24.60
CA ASN A 400 5.50 -29.88 -24.90
C ASN A 400 6.72 -29.11 -24.37
N ALA A 401 7.78 -29.85 -24.04
CA ALA A 401 9.00 -29.29 -23.48
C ALA A 401 9.78 -28.41 -24.48
N GLN A 402 9.67 -28.69 -25.77
CA GLN A 402 10.40 -27.95 -26.81
C GLN A 402 9.97 -26.47 -26.84
N GLU A 403 8.66 -26.21 -26.77
CA GLU A 403 8.15 -24.84 -26.73
C GLU A 403 8.56 -24.09 -25.46
N LEU A 404 8.62 -24.76 -24.30
CA LEU A 404 9.14 -24.14 -23.07
C LEU A 404 10.60 -23.70 -23.24
N ASN A 405 11.43 -24.53 -23.87
CA ASN A 405 12.83 -24.20 -24.18
C ASN A 405 12.92 -23.04 -25.18
N GLU A 406 12.05 -22.99 -26.18
CA GLU A 406 11.98 -21.87 -27.13
C GLU A 406 11.59 -20.56 -26.44
N MET A 407 10.67 -20.60 -25.48
CA MET A 407 10.28 -19.43 -24.68
C MET A 407 11.46 -18.90 -23.85
N ALA A 408 12.24 -19.80 -23.23
CA ALA A 408 13.45 -19.43 -22.50
C ALA A 408 14.51 -18.81 -23.42
N ALA A 409 14.73 -19.42 -24.60
CA ALA A 409 15.67 -18.93 -25.59
C ALA A 409 15.25 -17.57 -26.20
N GLU A 410 13.94 -17.34 -26.39
CA GLU A 410 13.43 -16.02 -26.79
C GLU A 410 13.70 -14.96 -25.70
N ALA A 411 13.43 -15.28 -24.43
CA ALA A 411 13.68 -14.37 -23.33
C ALA A 411 15.17 -14.00 -23.22
N ALA A 412 16.07 -14.99 -23.34
CA ALA A 412 17.52 -14.80 -23.29
C ALA A 412 18.05 -13.94 -24.46
N ARG A 413 17.44 -14.01 -25.65
CA ARG A 413 17.80 -13.18 -26.81
C ARG A 413 17.30 -11.74 -26.74
N HIS A 414 16.45 -11.43 -25.77
CA HIS A 414 15.82 -10.12 -25.64
C HIS A 414 16.15 -9.48 -24.29
N ASP A 415 15.14 -9.04 -23.54
CA ASP A 415 15.28 -8.31 -22.28
C ASP A 415 15.16 -9.22 -21.05
N GLY A 416 15.31 -10.54 -21.22
CA GLY A 416 15.18 -11.54 -20.16
C GLY A 416 13.74 -11.85 -19.75
N ARG A 417 12.73 -11.14 -20.27
CA ARG A 417 11.34 -11.30 -19.86
C ARG A 417 10.66 -12.46 -20.59
N LEU A 418 10.16 -13.41 -19.82
CA LEU A 418 9.51 -14.60 -20.35
C LEU A 418 8.26 -14.27 -21.17
N ALA A 419 8.12 -14.92 -22.33
CA ALA A 419 6.91 -14.92 -23.16
C ALA A 419 6.29 -13.53 -23.35
N ARG A 420 7.13 -12.52 -23.65
CA ARG A 420 6.68 -11.14 -23.83
C ARG A 420 5.82 -10.98 -25.08
N ARG A 421 6.23 -11.63 -26.15
CA ARG A 421 5.55 -11.65 -27.44
C ARG A 421 4.51 -12.78 -27.49
N PRO A 422 3.54 -12.70 -28.41
CA PRO A 422 2.64 -13.83 -28.70
C PRO A 422 3.42 -15.10 -29.03
N LEU A 423 2.87 -16.26 -28.66
CA LEU A 423 3.44 -17.55 -29.07
C LEU A 423 3.45 -17.67 -30.60
N LYS A 424 4.46 -18.35 -31.14
CA LYS A 424 4.53 -18.65 -32.59
C LYS A 424 3.36 -19.52 -33.04
N ASP A 425 2.97 -20.48 -32.21
CA ASP A 425 1.75 -21.24 -32.41
C ASP A 425 0.52 -20.37 -32.10
N LYS A 426 -0.18 -19.97 -33.16
CA LYS A 426 -1.36 -19.12 -33.08
C LYS A 426 -2.52 -19.79 -32.34
N ASN A 427 -2.66 -21.12 -32.41
CA ASN A 427 -3.71 -21.84 -31.69
C ASN A 427 -3.45 -21.83 -30.19
N ARG A 428 -2.19 -21.99 -29.76
CA ARG A 428 -1.82 -21.88 -28.35
C ARG A 428 -1.93 -20.46 -27.81
N GLU A 429 -1.54 -19.46 -28.60
CA GLU A 429 -1.75 -18.07 -28.20
C GLU A 429 -3.25 -17.78 -28.02
N ALA A 430 -4.10 -18.26 -28.94
CA ALA A 430 -5.54 -18.13 -28.82
C ALA A 430 -6.09 -18.87 -27.58
N GLN A 431 -5.58 -20.06 -27.25
CA GLN A 431 -5.93 -20.78 -26.02
C GLN A 431 -5.51 -20.00 -24.77
N ALA A 432 -4.29 -19.45 -24.73
CA ALA A 432 -3.78 -18.68 -23.60
C ALA A 432 -4.63 -17.42 -23.36
N MET A 433 -5.02 -16.72 -24.43
CA MET A 433 -5.89 -15.56 -24.29
C MET A 433 -7.33 -15.93 -23.93
N SER A 434 -7.86 -17.05 -24.45
CA SER A 434 -9.18 -17.57 -24.08
C SER A 434 -9.24 -18.00 -22.61
N LEU A 435 -8.17 -18.62 -22.09
CA LEU A 435 -8.01 -18.96 -20.69
C LEU A 435 -8.11 -17.72 -19.79
N LEU A 436 -7.41 -16.64 -20.15
CA LEU A 436 -7.50 -15.37 -19.44
C LEU A 436 -8.91 -14.77 -19.52
N LEU A 437 -9.50 -14.73 -20.72
CA LEU A 437 -10.83 -14.18 -20.92
C LEU A 437 -11.87 -14.91 -20.07
N ALA A 438 -11.89 -16.24 -20.12
CA ALA A 438 -12.79 -17.07 -19.31
C ALA A 438 -12.59 -16.84 -17.80
N ARG A 439 -11.33 -16.68 -17.36
CA ARG A 439 -11.03 -16.36 -15.95
C ARG A 439 -11.61 -15.01 -15.54
N LEU A 440 -11.42 -13.97 -16.34
CA LEU A 440 -11.94 -12.64 -16.03
C LEU A 440 -13.48 -12.61 -16.08
N GLU A 441 -14.10 -13.28 -17.06
CA GLU A 441 -15.55 -13.37 -17.18
C GLU A 441 -16.19 -14.09 -15.98
N SER A 442 -15.59 -15.19 -15.53
CA SER A 442 -15.99 -15.89 -14.30
C SER A 442 -15.90 -14.96 -13.08
N MET A 443 -14.81 -14.20 -12.95
CA MET A 443 -14.66 -13.22 -11.87
C MET A 443 -15.71 -12.11 -11.97
N THR A 444 -16.02 -11.61 -13.16
CA THR A 444 -17.09 -10.64 -13.40
C THR A 444 -18.45 -11.17 -12.94
N GLN A 445 -18.79 -12.43 -13.24
CA GLN A 445 -20.04 -13.05 -12.75
C GLN A 445 -20.09 -13.09 -11.22
N GLN A 446 -18.98 -13.44 -10.56
CA GLN A 446 -18.89 -13.44 -9.10
C GLN A 446 -19.13 -12.05 -8.50
N ARG A 447 -18.53 -10.98 -9.07
CA ARG A 447 -18.75 -9.60 -8.58
C ARG A 447 -20.18 -9.14 -8.84
N HIS A 448 -20.76 -9.57 -9.96
CA HIS A 448 -22.15 -9.26 -10.26
C HIS A 448 -23.09 -9.85 -9.22
N SER A 449 -22.88 -11.11 -8.83
CA SER A 449 -23.62 -11.75 -7.75
C SER A 449 -23.48 -10.99 -6.42
N SER A 450 -22.24 -10.60 -6.03
CA SER A 450 -22.02 -9.78 -4.83
C SER A 450 -22.78 -8.44 -4.86
N LEU A 451 -22.82 -7.75 -6.01
CA LEU A 451 -23.59 -6.50 -6.16
C LEU A 451 -25.11 -6.72 -6.03
N LEU A 452 -25.64 -7.85 -6.52
CA LEU A 452 -27.05 -8.20 -6.33
C LEU A 452 -27.36 -8.43 -4.84
N THR A 453 -26.50 -9.16 -4.13
CA THR A 453 -26.63 -9.35 -2.68
C THR A 453 -26.60 -8.02 -1.94
N LEU A 454 -25.67 -7.12 -2.29
CA LEU A 454 -25.58 -5.78 -1.69
C LEU A 454 -26.88 -4.98 -1.90
N ARG A 455 -27.42 -4.96 -3.12
CA ARG A 455 -28.70 -4.29 -3.42
C ARG A 455 -29.87 -4.86 -2.66
N LEU A 456 -29.92 -6.19 -2.47
CA LEU A 456 -30.92 -6.83 -1.63
C LEU A 456 -30.80 -6.38 -0.17
N VAL A 457 -29.58 -6.35 0.37
CA VAL A 457 -29.32 -5.87 1.73
C VAL A 457 -29.73 -4.41 1.90
N GLU A 458 -29.43 -3.54 0.93
CA GLU A 458 -29.86 -2.14 0.92
C GLU A 458 -31.40 -2.01 0.88
N THR A 459 -32.06 -2.81 0.03
CA THR A 459 -33.52 -2.79 -0.12
C THR A 459 -34.22 -3.29 1.15
N CYS A 460 -33.79 -4.42 1.70
CA CYS A 460 -34.36 -5.01 2.91
C CYS A 460 -34.19 -4.11 4.14
N ARG A 461 -33.17 -3.24 4.17
CA ARG A 461 -32.92 -2.34 5.29
C ARG A 461 -33.83 -1.11 5.31
N GLY A 462 -34.44 -0.74 4.17
CA GLY A 462 -35.41 0.36 4.07
C GLY A 462 -34.86 1.74 4.46
N LYS A 463 -35.70 2.78 4.35
CA LYS A 463 -35.36 4.17 4.73
C LYS A 463 -35.25 4.41 6.25
N ASN A 464 -35.41 3.37 7.08
CA ASN A 464 -35.63 3.50 8.52
C ASN A 464 -34.36 3.45 9.38
N MET A 465 -33.16 3.35 8.78
CA MET A 465 -31.91 3.47 9.52
C MET A 465 -31.19 4.76 9.17
N SER A 466 -30.63 5.41 10.19
CA SER A 466 -29.76 6.58 10.00
C SER A 466 -28.66 6.25 8.99
N ALA A 467 -28.42 7.18 8.05
CA ALA A 467 -27.30 7.11 7.10
C ALA A 467 -25.94 6.97 7.81
N SER A 468 -25.87 7.28 9.11
CA SER A 468 -24.68 7.17 9.95
C SER A 468 -24.50 5.84 10.70
N SER A 469 -25.38 4.84 10.53
CA SER A 469 -25.17 3.52 11.17
C SER A 469 -23.89 2.86 10.63
N PRO A 470 -23.03 2.26 11.50
CA PRO A 470 -21.80 1.59 11.05
C PRO A 470 -22.05 0.55 9.97
N VAL A 471 -23.16 -0.17 10.09
CA VAL A 471 -23.53 -1.24 9.15
C VAL A 471 -23.93 -0.66 7.78
N THR A 472 -24.48 0.56 7.73
CA THR A 472 -24.77 1.27 6.47
C THR A 472 -23.47 1.70 5.80
N VAL A 473 -22.52 2.23 6.58
CA VAL A 473 -21.18 2.58 6.10
C VAL A 473 -20.46 1.36 5.52
N HIS A 474 -20.50 0.22 6.21
CA HIS A 474 -19.85 -1.01 5.76
C HIS A 474 -20.46 -1.56 4.46
N VAL A 475 -21.79 -1.52 4.31
CA VAL A 475 -22.46 -1.92 3.06
C VAL A 475 -22.05 -1.01 1.91
N LYS A 476 -22.01 0.32 2.11
CA LYS A 476 -21.51 1.27 1.11
C LYS A 476 -20.07 0.97 0.72
N MET A 477 -19.19 0.74 1.70
CA MET A 477 -17.78 0.40 1.45
C MET A 477 -17.63 -0.89 0.65
N ALA A 478 -18.40 -1.93 0.97
CA ALA A 478 -18.43 -3.16 0.20
C ALA A 478 -18.89 -2.91 -1.25
N GLY A 479 -19.92 -2.08 -1.44
CA GLY A 479 -20.38 -1.64 -2.75
C GLY A 479 -19.32 -0.90 -3.57
N ASP A 480 -18.62 0.05 -2.96
CA ASP A 480 -17.53 0.82 -3.60
C ASP A 480 -16.37 -0.10 -4.02
N VAL A 481 -15.97 -1.08 -3.18
CA VAL A 481 -14.92 -2.07 -3.51
C VAL A 481 -15.35 -2.96 -4.68
N VAL A 482 -16.52 -3.59 -4.59
CA VAL A 482 -16.97 -4.56 -5.60
C VAL A 482 -17.26 -3.87 -6.94
N SER A 483 -17.82 -2.66 -6.91
CA SER A 483 -18.04 -1.85 -8.12
C SER A 483 -16.72 -1.43 -8.76
N GLY A 484 -15.72 -1.07 -7.95
CA GLY A 484 -14.36 -0.78 -8.41
C GLY A 484 -13.71 -1.96 -9.14
N GLU A 485 -13.70 -3.13 -8.52
CA GLU A 485 -13.18 -4.36 -9.15
C GLU A 485 -13.94 -4.69 -10.45
N MET A 486 -15.27 -4.52 -10.46
CA MET A 486 -16.09 -4.74 -11.64
C MET A 486 -15.69 -3.83 -12.81
N ARG A 487 -15.44 -2.54 -12.56
CA ARG A 487 -14.95 -1.60 -13.59
C ARG A 487 -13.63 -2.07 -14.18
N VAL A 488 -12.69 -2.47 -13.32
CA VAL A 488 -11.37 -2.96 -13.75
C VAL A 488 -11.51 -4.23 -14.60
N LEU A 489 -12.27 -5.22 -14.15
CA LEU A 489 -12.50 -6.48 -14.88
C LEU A 489 -13.12 -6.23 -16.26
N ARG A 490 -14.15 -5.38 -16.34
CA ARG A 490 -14.80 -5.03 -17.63
C ARG A 490 -13.83 -4.36 -18.59
N SER A 491 -12.99 -3.43 -18.10
CA SER A 491 -11.98 -2.77 -18.94
C SER A 491 -10.94 -3.76 -19.48
N ALA A 492 -10.53 -4.73 -18.66
CA ALA A 492 -9.57 -5.77 -19.03
C ALA A 492 -10.16 -6.76 -20.05
N ILE A 493 -11.42 -7.17 -19.88
CA ILE A 493 -12.15 -8.02 -20.83
C ILE A 493 -12.29 -7.32 -22.19
N ALA A 494 -12.71 -6.04 -22.19
CA ALA A 494 -12.83 -5.26 -23.43
C ALA A 494 -11.49 -5.16 -24.16
N TRP A 495 -10.41 -4.90 -23.42
CA TRP A 495 -9.05 -4.90 -23.98
C TRP A 495 -8.66 -6.26 -24.57
N LEU A 496 -8.89 -7.36 -23.85
CA LEU A 496 -8.57 -8.71 -24.34
C LEU A 496 -9.32 -9.04 -25.63
N ARG A 497 -10.63 -8.82 -25.69
CA ARG A 497 -11.45 -9.15 -26.88
C ARG A 497 -10.94 -8.47 -28.16
N ASN A 498 -10.46 -7.24 -28.05
CA ASN A 498 -9.86 -6.52 -29.18
C ASN A 498 -8.48 -7.08 -29.59
N HIS A 499 -7.72 -7.66 -28.66
CA HIS A 499 -6.40 -8.26 -28.92
C HIS A 499 -6.47 -9.76 -29.26
N CYS A 500 -7.59 -10.43 -28.97
CA CYS A 500 -7.87 -11.80 -29.38
C CYS A 500 -8.52 -11.89 -30.77
N SER A 501 -8.92 -10.76 -31.36
CA SER A 501 -9.56 -10.73 -32.68
C SER A 501 -8.53 -11.05 -33.77
N PRO A 502 -8.81 -11.98 -34.71
CA PRO A 502 -7.87 -12.40 -35.75
C PRO A 502 -7.27 -11.25 -36.60
N SER A 503 -8.00 -10.13 -36.69
CA SER A 503 -7.63 -8.94 -37.46
C SER A 503 -6.47 -8.13 -36.87
N THR A 504 -6.14 -8.30 -35.59
CA THR A 504 -5.13 -7.49 -34.88
C THR A 504 -3.78 -8.21 -34.72
N VAL A 505 -3.70 -9.49 -35.10
CA VAL A 505 -2.45 -10.30 -35.07
C VAL A 505 -1.55 -10.02 -36.30
N LEU A 506 -1.95 -9.07 -37.16
CA LEU A 506 -1.25 -8.71 -38.40
C LEU A 506 -0.51 -7.36 -38.35
N THR A 507 -0.36 -6.75 -37.17
CA THR A 507 0.45 -5.54 -36.94
C THR A 507 1.34 -5.72 -35.72
#